data_AF-A0AAV4LXG7-F1
#
_entry.id   AF-A0AAV4LXG7-F1
#
_cell.length_a   1.000
_cell.length_b   1.000
_cell.length_c   1.000
_cell.angle_alpha   90.00
_cell.angle_beta   90.00
_cell.angle_gamma   90.00
#
_symmetry.space_group_name_H-M   'P 1'
#
loop_
_entity.id
_entity.type
_entity.pdbx_description
1 polymer ?
#
loop_
_entity_poly.entity_id
_entity_poly.type
_entity_poly.pdbx_seq_one_letter_code
_entity_poly.pdbx_strand_id
1 'polypeptide(L)'
;MARHHKEKLNDLTAALTSVLRWRNDKEEFEEAKRFMGKYNRRIDNEEHVEEVIQRIEEAKTREEMKLNASDFKRRLFNANRMFELFTGRFFRNLEQKHQVDESRINSGMLIDYWSQMWTKATEPRPASKDTRQS
;
A
#
# COMPACT_ATOMS: atom_id res chain seq x y z
N MET A 1 7.85 -13.13 4.24
CA MET A 1 7.62 -12.66 2.86
C MET A 1 8.08 -11.21 2.65
N ALA A 2 7.43 -10.19 3.22
CA ALA A 2 7.82 -8.79 2.95
C ALA A 2 9.25 -8.40 3.40
N ARG A 3 9.76 -8.94 4.51
CA ARG A 3 11.14 -8.71 4.97
C ARG A 3 12.19 -9.21 3.98
N HIS A 4 12.00 -10.42 3.46
CA HIS A 4 12.87 -11.04 2.46
C HIS A 4 12.97 -10.23 1.16
N HIS A 5 11.85 -9.71 0.66
CA HIS A 5 11.85 -8.87 -0.54
C HIS A 5 12.55 -7.51 -0.31
N LYS A 6 12.45 -6.96 0.91
CA LYS A 6 13.18 -5.73 1.28
C LYS A 6 14.68 -5.96 1.39
N GLU A 7 15.11 -7.06 2.01
CA GLU A 7 16.53 -7.44 2.08
C GLU A 7 17.12 -7.61 0.68
N LYS A 8 16.44 -8.34 -0.20
CA LYS A 8 16.85 -8.46 -1.61
C LYS A 8 16.92 -7.12 -2.34
N LEU A 9 15.99 -6.21 -2.08
CA LEU A 9 16.02 -4.87 -2.69
C LEU A 9 17.25 -4.08 -2.25
N ASN A 10 17.59 -4.17 -0.96
CA ASN A 10 18.79 -3.54 -0.41
C ASN A 10 20.06 -4.13 -1.03
N ASP A 11 20.15 -5.46 -1.14
CA ASP A 11 21.28 -6.14 -1.77
C ASP A 11 21.46 -5.75 -3.24
N LEU A 12 20.35 -5.68 -4.00
CA LEU A 12 20.37 -5.23 -5.40
C LEU A 12 20.76 -3.76 -5.53
N THR A 13 20.34 -2.91 -4.59
CA THR A 13 20.69 -1.48 -4.59
C THR A 13 22.16 -1.27 -4.25
N ALA A 14 22.69 -2.04 -3.30
CA ALA A 14 24.12 -2.05 -2.98
C ALA A 14 24.93 -2.54 -4.20
N ALA A 15 24.52 -3.64 -4.83
CA ALA A 15 25.16 -4.17 -6.03
C ALA A 15 25.20 -3.15 -7.18
N LEU A 16 24.08 -2.47 -7.44
CA LEU A 16 24.01 -1.41 -8.45
C LEU A 16 24.98 -0.27 -8.13
N THR A 17 25.05 0.13 -6.85
CA THR A 17 25.92 1.22 -6.40
C THR A 17 27.39 0.86 -6.58
N SER A 18 27.81 -0.33 -6.16
CA SER A 18 29.19 -0.79 -6.34
C SER A 18 29.56 -0.92 -7.82
N VAL A 19 28.65 -1.45 -8.66
CA VAL A 19 28.88 -1.56 -10.12
C VAL A 19 28.90 -0.20 -10.81
N LEU A 20 28.16 0.81 -10.35
CA LEU A 20 28.21 2.16 -10.93
C LEU A 20 29.46 2.94 -10.51
N ARG A 21 29.97 2.68 -9.30
CA ARG A 21 31.12 3.41 -8.74
C ARG A 21 32.45 2.68 -8.83
N TRP A 22 32.50 1.56 -9.56
CA TRP A 22 33.67 0.71 -9.69
C TRP A 22 34.99 1.41 -10.10
N ARG A 23 34.92 2.59 -10.70
CA ARG A 23 36.08 3.42 -11.08
C ARG A 23 36.61 4.33 -9.98
N ASN A 24 35.88 4.51 -8.87
CA ASN A 24 36.20 5.50 -7.85
C ASN A 24 37.12 4.95 -6.77
N ASP A 25 36.85 3.74 -6.26
CA ASP A 25 37.60 3.15 -5.14
C ASP A 25 37.96 1.68 -5.36
N LYS A 26 39.08 1.26 -4.76
CA LYS A 26 39.59 -0.12 -4.87
C LYS A 26 38.67 -1.15 -4.20
N GLU A 27 38.00 -0.78 -3.10
CA GLU A 27 37.03 -1.65 -2.44
C GLU A 27 35.77 -1.83 -3.29
N GLU A 28 35.24 -0.75 -3.86
CA GLU A 28 34.11 -0.79 -4.79
C GLU A 28 34.46 -1.58 -6.07
N PHE A 29 35.71 -1.52 -6.54
CA PHE A 29 36.21 -2.32 -7.66
C PHE A 29 36.17 -3.83 -7.38
N GLU A 30 36.67 -4.28 -6.23
CA GLU A 30 36.66 -5.70 -5.87
C GLU A 30 35.23 -6.21 -5.66
N GLU A 31 34.37 -5.39 -5.07
CA GLU A 31 32.96 -5.73 -4.90
C GLU A 31 32.22 -5.80 -6.24
N ALA A 32 32.39 -4.80 -7.12
CA ALA A 32 31.85 -4.81 -8.47
C ALA A 32 32.36 -6.02 -9.26
N LYS A 33 33.64 -6.38 -9.16
CA LYS A 33 34.21 -7.58 -9.80
C LYS A 33 33.57 -8.87 -9.30
N ARG A 34 33.29 -8.99 -8.00
CA ARG A 34 32.51 -10.12 -7.45
C ARG A 34 31.10 -10.18 -8.02
N PHE A 35 30.43 -9.04 -8.16
CA PHE A 35 29.09 -8.97 -8.75
C PHE A 35 29.10 -9.32 -10.24
N MET A 36 30.02 -8.76 -11.02
CA MET A 36 30.23 -9.09 -12.44
C MET A 36 30.49 -10.59 -12.63
N GLY A 37 31.26 -11.21 -11.72
CA GLY A 37 31.52 -12.64 -11.70
C GLY A 37 30.26 -13.50 -11.58
N LYS A 38 29.23 -13.04 -10.85
CA LYS A 38 27.93 -13.76 -10.77
C LYS A 38 27.21 -13.86 -12.12
N TYR A 39 27.51 -12.95 -13.03
CA TYR A 39 26.94 -12.92 -14.38
C TYR A 39 27.88 -13.50 -15.45
N ASN A 40 29.04 -14.06 -15.05
CA ASN A 40 30.11 -14.48 -15.96
C ASN A 40 30.51 -13.36 -16.93
N ARG A 41 30.63 -12.14 -16.39
CA ARG A 41 31.01 -10.94 -17.13
C ARG A 41 32.28 -10.35 -16.56
N ARG A 42 33.00 -9.62 -17.41
CA ARG A 42 34.24 -8.96 -17.03
C ARG A 42 34.02 -7.46 -16.88
N ILE A 43 34.63 -6.88 -15.85
CA ILE A 43 34.51 -5.45 -15.51
C ILE A 43 35.36 -4.55 -16.42
N ASP A 44 36.30 -5.12 -17.15
CA ASP A 44 37.17 -4.42 -18.11
C ASP A 44 36.47 -4.08 -19.43
N ASN A 45 35.29 -4.66 -19.69
CA ASN A 45 34.48 -4.38 -20.87
C ASN A 45 33.24 -3.56 -20.47
N GLU A 46 33.09 -2.37 -21.05
CA GLU A 46 31.97 -1.47 -20.75
C GLU A 46 30.60 -2.07 -21.13
N GLU A 47 30.50 -2.76 -22.27
CA GLU A 47 29.24 -3.40 -22.69
C GLU A 47 28.77 -4.45 -21.68
N HIS A 48 29.72 -5.16 -21.06
CA HIS A 48 29.41 -6.13 -20.02
C HIS A 48 28.88 -5.45 -18.76
N VAL A 49 29.45 -4.30 -18.40
CA VAL A 49 29.02 -3.52 -17.23
C VAL A 49 27.60 -3.00 -17.46
N GLU A 50 27.32 -2.43 -18.64
CA GLU A 50 25.98 -1.98 -19.03
C GLU A 50 24.94 -3.11 -18.98
N GLU A 51 25.26 -4.29 -19.54
CA GLU A 51 24.37 -5.46 -19.47
C GLU A 51 24.07 -5.87 -18.02
N VAL A 52 25.07 -5.86 -17.15
CA VAL A 52 24.92 -6.24 -15.75
C VAL A 52 24.09 -5.20 -14.99
N ILE A 53 24.31 -3.91 -15.23
CA ILE A 53 23.49 -2.83 -14.68
C ILE A 53 22.03 -3.04 -15.05
N GLN A 54 21.73 -3.24 -16.34
CA GLN A 54 20.37 -3.46 -16.83
C GLN A 54 19.70 -4.67 -16.14
N ARG A 55 20.43 -5.79 -16.00
CA ARG A 55 19.92 -6.98 -15.30
C ARG A 55 19.63 -6.73 -13.81
N ILE A 56 20.48 -5.94 -13.14
CA ILE A 56 20.27 -5.56 -11.73
C ILE A 56 19.04 -4.66 -11.60
N GLU A 57 18.87 -3.69 -12.50
CA GLU A 57 17.69 -2.81 -12.54
C GLU A 57 16.41 -3.60 -12.77
N GLU A 58 16.38 -4.51 -13.75
CA GLU A 58 15.23 -5.39 -14.00
C GLU A 58 14.91 -6.29 -12.81
N ALA A 59 15.93 -6.79 -12.11
CA ALA A 59 15.74 -7.60 -10.91
C ALA A 59 15.16 -6.74 -9.77
N LYS A 60 15.63 -5.50 -9.61
CA LYS A 60 15.14 -4.55 -8.61
C LYS A 60 13.66 -4.22 -8.87
N THR A 61 13.30 -3.85 -10.09
CA THR A 61 11.90 -3.57 -10.45
C THR A 61 10.99 -4.77 -10.19
N ARG A 62 11.43 -5.99 -10.50
CA ARG A 62 10.67 -7.22 -10.20
C ARG A 62 10.44 -7.42 -8.70
N GLU A 63 11.43 -7.14 -7.85
CA GLU A 63 11.28 -7.26 -6.40
C GLU A 63 10.37 -6.14 -5.83
N GLU A 64 10.43 -4.91 -6.35
CA GLU A 64 9.51 -3.83 -5.99
C GLU A 64 8.06 -4.18 -6.33
N MET A 65 7.81 -4.75 -7.50
CA MET A 65 6.48 -5.22 -7.90
C MET A 65 5.94 -6.29 -6.94
N LYS A 66 6.78 -7.24 -6.50
CA LYS A 66 6.38 -8.27 -5.52
C LYS A 66 6.03 -7.66 -4.17
N LEU A 67 6.81 -6.67 -3.71
CA LEU A 67 6.55 -5.96 -2.46
C LEU A 67 5.20 -5.24 -2.53
N ASN A 68 4.97 -4.49 -3.61
CA ASN A 68 3.73 -3.76 -3.84
C ASN A 68 2.52 -4.70 -3.90
N ALA A 69 2.63 -5.83 -4.59
CA ALA A 69 1.58 -6.84 -4.65
C ALA A 69 1.28 -7.44 -3.26
N SER A 70 2.32 -7.71 -2.46
CA SER A 70 2.15 -8.21 -1.09
C SER A 70 1.44 -7.19 -0.19
N ASP A 71 1.83 -5.92 -0.26
CA ASP A 71 1.20 -4.86 0.53
C ASP A 71 -0.23 -4.59 0.09
N PHE A 72 -0.50 -4.65 -1.22
CA PHE A 72 -1.85 -4.54 -1.77
C PHE A 72 -2.76 -5.66 -1.25
N LYS A 73 -2.32 -6.92 -1.30
CA LYS A 73 -3.08 -8.06 -0.76
C LYS A 73 -3.40 -7.88 0.72
N ARG A 74 -2.46 -7.37 1.52
CA ARG A 74 -2.70 -7.08 2.94
C ARG A 74 -3.75 -5.99 3.13
N ARG A 75 -3.69 -4.91 2.34
CA ARG A 75 -4.70 -3.84 2.38
C ARG A 75 -6.09 -4.37 2.01
N LEU A 76 -6.18 -5.18 0.96
CA LEU A 76 -7.43 -5.78 0.51
C LEU A 76 -8.03 -6.70 1.59
N PHE A 77 -7.22 -7.56 2.20
CA PHE A 77 -7.65 -8.41 3.31
C PHE A 77 -8.19 -7.59 4.48
N ASN A 78 -7.48 -6.54 4.89
CA ASN A 78 -7.93 -5.67 5.97
C ASN A 78 -9.22 -4.93 5.62
N ALA A 79 -9.36 -4.44 4.39
CA ALA A 79 -10.57 -3.78 3.92
C ALA A 79 -11.77 -4.74 3.92
N ASN A 80 -11.60 -5.96 3.40
CA ASN A 80 -12.64 -6.99 3.43
C ASN A 80 -13.04 -7.35 4.86
N ARG A 81 -12.06 -7.49 5.77
CA ARG A 81 -12.34 -7.76 7.18
C ARG A 81 -13.15 -6.66 7.83
N MET A 82 -12.84 -5.39 7.53
CA MET A 82 -13.61 -4.25 8.03
C MET A 82 -15.03 -4.24 7.47
N PHE A 83 -15.20 -4.58 6.19
CA PHE A 83 -16.52 -4.72 5.57
C PHE A 83 -17.36 -5.82 6.21
N GLU A 84 -16.79 -7.00 6.46
CA GLU A 84 -17.46 -8.10 7.18
C GLU A 84 -17.87 -7.71 8.61
N LEU A 85 -16.99 -7.02 9.34
CA LEU A 85 -17.30 -6.55 10.69
C LEU A 85 -18.42 -5.50 10.68
N PHE A 86 -18.41 -4.59 9.70
CA PHE A 86 -19.45 -3.58 9.53
C PHE A 86 -20.80 -4.22 9.21
N THR A 87 -20.85 -5.10 8.20
CA THR A 87 -22.08 -5.80 7.81
C THR A 87 -22.63 -6.66 8.95
N GLY A 88 -21.77 -7.42 9.65
CA GLY A 88 -22.17 -8.21 10.80
C GLY A 88 -22.67 -7.37 12.00
N ARG A 89 -22.15 -6.15 12.19
CA ARG A 89 -22.69 -5.20 13.19
C ARG A 89 -24.01 -4.59 12.72
N PHE A 90 -24.11 -4.26 11.45
CA PHE A 90 -25.31 -3.69 10.85
C PHE A 90 -26.51 -4.62 11.01
N PHE A 91 -26.38 -5.89 10.62
CA PHE A 91 -27.48 -6.86 10.75
C PHE A 91 -27.84 -7.18 12.21
N ARG A 92 -26.85 -7.28 13.12
CA ARG A 92 -27.12 -7.43 14.55
C ARG A 92 -27.87 -6.24 15.15
N ASN A 93 -27.53 -5.02 14.73
CA ASN A 93 -28.24 -3.82 15.17
C ASN A 93 -29.67 -3.78 14.62
N LEU A 94 -29.91 -4.27 13.40
CA LEU A 94 -31.27 -4.42 12.86
C LEU A 94 -32.09 -5.45 13.66
N GLU A 95 -31.50 -6.59 13.98
CA GLU A 95 -32.15 -7.63 14.79
C GLU A 95 -32.49 -7.12 16.21
N GLN A 96 -31.59 -6.38 16.85
CA GLN A 96 -31.85 -5.72 18.13
C GLN A 96 -32.94 -4.64 18.04
N LYS A 97 -33.03 -3.92 16.92
CA LYS A 97 -34.09 -2.91 16.68
C LYS A 97 -35.44 -3.53 16.26
N HIS A 98 -35.45 -4.71 15.65
CA HIS A 98 -36.67 -5.46 15.32
C HIS A 98 -37.32 -6.12 16.55
N GLN A 99 -36.60 -6.24 17.67
CA GLN A 99 -37.23 -6.55 18.96
C GLN A 99 -38.02 -5.37 19.57
N VAL A 100 -38.24 -4.30 18.80
CA VAL A 100 -39.13 -3.19 19.16
C VAL A 100 -40.50 -3.49 18.56
N ASP A 101 -41.51 -3.57 19.42
CA ASP A 101 -42.93 -3.81 19.13
C ASP A 101 -43.38 -3.15 17.80
N GLU A 102 -43.51 -3.97 16.75
CA GLU A 102 -43.84 -3.53 15.38
C GLU A 102 -45.19 -2.78 15.32
N SER A 103 -46.06 -3.00 16.31
CA SER A 103 -47.35 -2.31 16.43
C SER A 103 -47.25 -0.82 16.76
N ARG A 104 -46.05 -0.32 17.11
CA ARG A 104 -45.77 1.09 17.44
C ARG A 104 -45.00 1.86 16.37
N ILE A 105 -44.63 1.22 15.26
CA ILE A 105 -43.78 1.86 14.25
C ILE A 105 -44.64 2.71 13.30
N ASN A 106 -44.61 4.04 13.49
CA ASN A 106 -45.24 4.99 12.59
C ASN A 106 -44.52 5.00 11.22
N SER A 107 -45.24 4.67 10.16
CA SER A 107 -44.71 4.56 8.79
C SER A 107 -44.02 5.85 8.30
N GLY A 108 -44.46 7.03 8.76
CA GLY A 108 -43.81 8.32 8.45
C GLY A 108 -42.39 8.42 9.01
N MET A 109 -42.17 7.93 10.24
CA MET A 109 -40.83 7.95 10.87
C MET A 109 -39.86 6.99 10.18
N LEU A 110 -40.35 5.90 9.59
CA LEU A 110 -39.52 4.96 8.85
C LEU A 110 -39.03 5.59 7.54
N ILE A 111 -39.90 6.31 6.83
CA ILE A 111 -39.56 7.03 5.59
C ILE A 111 -38.51 8.12 5.88
N ASP A 112 -38.68 8.88 6.97
CA ASP A 112 -37.72 9.90 7.38
C ASP A 112 -36.37 9.31 7.79
N TYR A 113 -36.36 8.15 8.45
CA TYR A 113 -35.12 7.46 8.82
C TYR A 113 -34.32 6.99 7.59
N TRP A 114 -35.01 6.42 6.60
CA TRP A 114 -34.35 5.96 5.36
C TRP A 114 -33.88 7.12 4.48
N SER A 115 -34.61 8.24 4.43
CA SER A 115 -34.19 9.41 3.64
C SER A 115 -32.86 9.99 4.13
N GLN A 116 -32.62 10.01 5.45
CA GLN A 116 -31.37 10.48 6.06
C GLN A 116 -30.17 9.57 5.78
N MET A 117 -30.39 8.26 5.67
CA MET A 117 -29.34 7.27 5.39
C MET A 117 -28.80 7.34 3.96
N TRP A 118 -29.62 7.79 3.00
CA TRP A 118 -29.26 7.88 1.58
C TRP A 118 -28.92 9.29 1.08
N THR A 119 -29.12 10.31 1.90
CA THR A 119 -28.54 11.64 1.64
C THR A 119 -27.03 11.62 1.89
N LYS A 120 -26.24 12.04 0.90
CA LYS A 120 -24.78 12.24 1.06
C LYS A 120 -24.52 13.05 2.31
N ALA A 121 -23.51 12.64 3.09
CA ALA A 121 -23.08 13.36 4.29
C ALA A 121 -22.96 14.85 3.97
N THR A 122 -23.80 15.66 4.59
CA THR A 122 -23.73 17.11 4.51
C THR A 122 -22.34 17.49 5.01
N GLU A 123 -21.55 18.14 4.15
CA GLU A 123 -20.25 18.67 4.54
C GLU A 123 -20.36 19.42 5.87
N PRO A 124 -19.39 19.28 6.79
CA PRO A 124 -19.46 19.97 8.07
C PRO A 124 -19.59 21.47 7.81
N ARG A 125 -20.74 22.02 8.19
CA ARG A 125 -21.07 23.43 8.05
C ARG A 125 -19.97 24.23 8.76
N PRO A 126 -19.23 25.13 8.07
CA PRO A 126 -18.20 25.92 8.73
C PRO A 126 -18.85 26.78 9.81
N ALA A 127 -18.26 26.78 11.01
CA ALA A 127 -18.73 27.55 12.15
C ALA A 127 -18.86 29.03 11.78
N SER A 128 -20.12 29.50 11.64
CA SER A 128 -20.40 30.91 11.51
C SER A 128 -20.01 31.59 12.81
N LYS A 129 -19.05 32.51 12.74
CA LYS A 129 -18.69 33.40 13.84
C LYS A 129 -19.91 34.24 14.23
N ASP A 130 -20.35 34.10 15.48
CA ASP A 130 -21.34 34.99 16.08
C ASP A 130 -20.78 36.42 16.14
N THR A 131 -21.23 37.28 15.22
CA THR A 131 -21.10 38.73 15.41
C THR A 131 -22.20 39.16 16.39
N ARG A 132 -21.88 39.20 17.69
CA ARG A 132 -22.67 39.98 18.65
C ARG A 132 -22.45 41.46 18.36
N GLN A 133 -23.48 42.12 17.82
CA GLN A 133 -23.61 43.58 17.92
C GLN A 133 -24.47 43.90 19.15
N SER A 134 -23.92 44.74 20.02
CA SER A 134 -24.66 45.60 20.95
C SER A 134 -24.02 46.98 20.88
#